data_AF-A0A8D2J853-F1
#
_entry.id   AF-A0A8D2J853-F1
#
_cell.length_a   1.000
_cell.length_b   1.000
_cell.length_c   1.000
_cell.angle_alpha   90.00
_cell.angle_beta   90.00
_cell.angle_gamma   90.00
#
_symmetry.space_group_name_H-M   'P 1'
#
loop_
_entity.id
_entity.type
_entity.pdbx_description
1 polymer ?
#
loop_
_entity_poly.entity_id
_entity_poly.type
_entity_poly.pdbx_seq_one_letter_code
_entity_poly.pdbx_strand_id
1 'polypeptide(L)'
;MSGRRRAPLGPDGDSSSARLEGAAKKRVKRELHAEFLSALREQALREKVAAAWTRKEALEHEAIVLDPVPFHHCVIPNFIQNENFLEGLKKELLTLDFHEKCNDLYKFKQVLV
;
A
#
# COMPACT_ATOMS: atom_id res chain seq x y z
N MET A 1 -62.29 56.32 -10.20
CA MET A 1 -61.77 55.54 -9.06
C MET A 1 -61.40 54.14 -9.57
N SER A 2 -60.32 53.55 -9.04
CA SER A 2 -59.78 52.20 -9.33
C SER A 2 -59.01 52.08 -10.67
N GLY A 3 -57.69 51.93 -10.74
CA GLY A 3 -56.68 51.61 -9.74
C GLY A 3 -56.03 50.24 -10.02
N ARG A 4 -54.89 50.27 -10.72
CA ARG A 4 -53.83 49.24 -10.84
C ARG A 4 -54.13 47.91 -11.57
N ARG A 5 -53.50 47.78 -12.75
CA ARG A 5 -53.28 46.55 -13.51
C ARG A 5 -52.29 45.64 -12.75
N ARG A 6 -52.60 44.34 -12.62
CA ARG A 6 -51.61 43.29 -12.34
C ARG A 6 -51.48 42.42 -13.59
N ALA A 7 -50.27 42.30 -14.10
CA ALA A 7 -49.87 41.30 -15.09
C ALA A 7 -49.35 40.06 -14.35
N PRO A 8 -49.63 38.83 -14.82
CA PRO A 8 -48.80 37.67 -14.53
C PRO A 8 -47.77 37.46 -15.65
N LEU A 9 -46.59 37.02 -15.21
CA LEU A 9 -45.39 36.77 -15.98
C LEU A 9 -45.61 35.77 -17.12
N GLY A 10 -45.17 36.13 -18.33
CA GLY A 10 -44.94 35.21 -19.43
C GLY A 10 -43.61 34.45 -19.25
N PRO A 11 -43.39 33.38 -20.04
CA PRO A 11 -42.25 32.49 -19.93
C PRO A 11 -41.08 33.00 -20.78
N ASP A 12 -39.91 33.17 -20.17
CA ASP A 12 -38.67 33.37 -20.92
C ASP A 12 -37.95 32.03 -21.09
N GLY A 13 -37.88 31.56 -22.34
CA GLY A 13 -36.79 30.71 -22.83
C GLY A 13 -35.51 31.55 -22.95
N ASP A 14 -34.35 31.06 -23.36
CA ASP A 14 -33.81 29.77 -23.79
C ASP A 14 -32.29 30.04 -23.84
N SER A 15 -31.44 29.06 -23.48
CA SER A 15 -30.14 28.78 -24.11
C SER A 15 -29.13 28.15 -23.14
N SER A 16 -28.87 26.88 -23.42
CA SER A 16 -27.56 26.24 -23.46
C SER A 16 -26.54 26.53 -22.34
N SER A 17 -26.27 25.54 -21.51
CA SER A 17 -24.90 25.01 -21.40
C SER A 17 -24.82 23.76 -20.52
N ALA A 18 -24.01 22.83 -21.00
CA ALA A 18 -23.26 21.84 -20.24
C ALA A 18 -24.07 20.73 -19.51
N ARG A 19 -24.19 19.62 -20.24
CA ARG A 19 -23.92 18.28 -19.68
C ARG A 19 -22.71 18.36 -18.74
N LEU A 20 -22.95 18.13 -17.46
CA LEU A 20 -21.98 17.58 -16.51
C LEU A 20 -22.74 16.48 -15.78
N GLU A 21 -22.89 15.30 -16.37
CA GLU A 21 -21.95 14.19 -16.15
C GLU A 21 -21.17 14.35 -14.84
N GLY A 22 -21.90 14.30 -13.73
CA GLY A 22 -21.36 13.89 -12.45
C GLY A 22 -21.00 12.41 -12.53
N ALA A 23 -20.00 12.08 -13.36
CA ALA A 23 -19.35 10.80 -13.32
C ALA A 23 -18.83 10.63 -11.90
N ALA A 24 -19.55 9.84 -11.11
CA ALA A 24 -19.05 9.27 -9.89
C ALA A 24 -17.76 8.57 -10.28
N LYS A 25 -16.64 9.27 -10.12
CA LYS A 25 -15.30 8.71 -10.25
C LYS A 25 -15.25 7.68 -9.14
N LYS A 26 -15.66 6.45 -9.49
CA LYS A 26 -15.34 5.23 -8.77
C LYS A 26 -13.83 5.35 -8.60
N ARG A 27 -13.41 5.79 -7.41
CA ARG A 27 -12.03 5.64 -6.96
C ARG A 27 -11.86 4.14 -6.93
N VAL A 28 -11.45 3.59 -8.07
CA VAL A 28 -10.82 2.28 -8.13
C VAL A 28 -9.65 2.47 -7.20
N LYS A 29 -9.82 2.01 -5.96
CA LYS A 29 -8.71 1.74 -5.06
C LYS A 29 -7.84 0.82 -5.90
N ARG A 30 -6.83 1.38 -6.57
CA ARG A 30 -5.78 0.59 -7.17
C ARG A 30 -5.20 -0.10 -5.95
N GLU A 31 -5.63 -1.34 -5.75
CA GLU A 31 -4.97 -2.24 -4.83
C GLU A 31 -3.55 -2.29 -5.36
N LEU A 32 -2.67 -1.51 -4.75
CA LEU A 32 -1.26 -1.60 -4.98
C LEU A 32 -0.93 -3.00 -4.48
N HIS A 33 -0.90 -3.95 -5.40
CA HIS A 33 -0.69 -5.34 -5.05
C HIS A 33 0.78 -5.45 -4.63
N ALA A 34 0.99 -5.85 -3.39
CA ALA A 34 2.32 -6.14 -2.87
C ALA A 34 2.75 -7.46 -3.49
N GLU A 35 3.58 -7.40 -4.52
CA GLU A 35 4.19 -8.59 -5.07
C GLU A 35 5.56 -8.78 -4.43
N PHE A 36 5.69 -9.92 -3.75
CA PHE A 36 6.98 -10.38 -3.27
C PHE A 36 7.91 -10.65 -4.44
N LEU A 37 9.22 -10.61 -4.15
CA LEU A 37 10.25 -10.94 -5.13
C LEU A 37 9.89 -12.23 -5.88
N SER A 38 9.72 -12.12 -7.20
CA SER A 38 9.32 -13.23 -8.09
C SER A 38 10.27 -14.43 -7.99
N ALA A 39 11.56 -14.18 -7.77
CA ALA A 39 12.55 -15.22 -7.51
C ALA A 39 12.19 -16.10 -6.30
N LEU A 40 11.56 -15.56 -5.25
CA LEU A 40 11.11 -16.37 -4.09
C LEU A 40 9.91 -17.27 -4.41
N ARG A 41 9.14 -16.94 -5.46
CA ARG A 41 8.08 -17.81 -5.96
C ARG A 41 8.62 -18.92 -6.84
N GLU A 42 9.85 -18.80 -7.33
CA GLU A 42 10.49 -19.82 -8.15
C GLU A 42 10.64 -21.12 -7.34
N GLN A 43 10.09 -22.21 -7.87
CA GLN A 43 10.05 -23.47 -7.15
C GLN A 43 11.44 -24.06 -6.94
N ALA A 44 12.32 -23.92 -7.93
CA ALA A 44 13.72 -24.33 -7.81
C ALA A 44 14.45 -23.59 -6.67
N LEU A 45 14.17 -22.30 -6.48
CA LEU A 45 14.76 -21.52 -5.39
C LEU A 45 14.21 -21.97 -4.03
N ARG A 46 12.89 -22.16 -3.92
CA ARG A 46 12.26 -22.63 -2.67
C ARG A 46 12.78 -24.00 -2.24
N GLU A 47 12.94 -24.93 -3.17
CA GLU A 47 13.48 -26.27 -2.88
C GLU A 47 14.94 -26.21 -2.43
N LYS A 48 15.78 -25.39 -3.10
CA LYS A 48 17.16 -25.15 -2.67
C LYS A 48 17.24 -24.55 -1.28
N VAL A 49 16.45 -23.51 -1.01
CA VAL A 49 16.37 -22.86 0.30
C VAL A 49 15.89 -23.83 1.37
N ALA A 50 14.84 -24.62 1.09
CA ALA A 50 14.34 -25.62 2.02
C ALA A 50 15.39 -26.70 2.34
N ALA A 51 16.15 -27.14 1.33
CA ALA A 51 17.22 -28.11 1.50
C ALA A 51 18.39 -27.54 2.32
N ALA A 52 18.84 -26.32 2.02
CA ALA A 52 19.88 -25.62 2.77
C ALA A 52 19.45 -25.34 4.23
N TRP A 53 18.18 -24.96 4.44
CA TRP A 53 17.61 -24.75 5.76
C TRP A 53 17.60 -26.03 6.60
N THR A 54 17.22 -27.17 5.99
CA THR A 54 17.19 -28.47 6.66
C THR A 54 18.60 -28.96 6.99
N ARG A 55 19.55 -28.76 6.06
CA ARG A 55 20.94 -29.19 6.21
C ARG A 55 21.79 -28.22 7.03
N LYS A 56 21.25 -27.06 7.42
CA LYS A 56 21.98 -26.01 8.15
C LYS A 56 23.19 -25.49 7.36
N GLU A 57 23.04 -25.41 6.04
CA GLU A 57 24.08 -25.00 5.10
C GLU A 57 23.91 -23.53 4.73
N ALA A 58 25.02 -22.82 4.52
CA ALA A 58 24.98 -21.48 3.95
C ALA A 58 24.52 -21.53 2.49
N LEU A 59 23.65 -20.60 2.10
CA LEU A 59 23.18 -20.44 0.73
C LEU A 59 23.21 -18.95 0.37
N GLU A 60 24.09 -18.59 -0.55
CA GLU A 60 24.14 -17.24 -1.12
C GLU A 60 23.48 -17.25 -2.49
N HIS A 61 22.43 -16.47 -2.64
CA HIS A 61 21.77 -16.21 -3.91
C HIS A 61 21.43 -14.72 -4.00
N GLU A 62 21.45 -14.14 -5.21
CA GLU A 62 21.08 -12.74 -5.46
C GLU A 62 19.72 -12.33 -4.84
N ALA A 63 18.79 -13.29 -4.71
CA ALA A 63 17.44 -13.08 -4.18
C ALA A 63 17.31 -13.37 -2.67
N ILE A 64 18.21 -14.17 -2.10
CA ILE A 64 18.11 -14.69 -0.74
C ILE A 64 19.49 -15.14 -0.23
N VAL A 65 19.84 -14.73 0.98
CA VAL A 65 21.05 -15.16 1.66
C VAL A 65 20.64 -15.90 2.91
N LEU A 66 21.14 -17.12 3.10
CA LEU A 66 20.90 -17.96 4.27
C LEU A 66 22.26 -18.26 4.90
N ASP A 67 22.42 -17.93 6.17
CA ASP A 67 23.65 -18.17 6.90
C ASP A 67 23.34 -18.87 8.24
N PRO A 68 23.93 -20.05 8.49
CA PRO A 68 23.72 -20.81 9.71
C PRO A 68 24.47 -20.28 10.94
N VAL A 69 25.42 -19.34 10.80
CA VAL A 69 26.32 -18.86 11.88
C VAL A 69 26.04 -17.38 12.18
N PRO A 70 26.02 -16.92 13.45
CA PRO A 70 26.07 -17.69 14.71
C PRO A 70 24.74 -18.41 15.05
N PHE A 71 23.67 -18.08 14.33
CA PHE A 71 22.39 -18.77 14.34
C PHE A 71 21.81 -18.72 12.93
N HIS A 72 20.85 -19.59 12.63
CA HIS A 72 20.22 -19.66 11.33
C HIS A 72 19.42 -18.39 11.06
N HIS A 73 19.89 -17.61 10.10
CA HIS A 73 19.22 -16.41 9.67
C HIS A 73 19.14 -16.36 8.15
N CYS A 74 18.12 -15.66 7.66
CA CYS A 74 17.87 -15.50 6.25
C CYS A 74 17.60 -14.02 5.97
N VAL A 75 18.25 -13.50 4.94
CA VAL A 75 18.14 -12.12 4.47
C VAL A 75 17.60 -12.15 3.05
N ILE A 76 16.47 -11.49 2.85
CA ILE A 76 15.81 -11.40 1.55
C ILE A 76 15.86 -9.93 1.10
N PRO A 77 16.83 -9.55 0.24
CA PRO A 77 16.85 -8.22 -0.34
C PRO A 77 15.64 -8.01 -1.25
N ASN A 78 15.20 -6.76 -1.37
CA ASN A 78 14.13 -6.37 -2.30
C ASN A 78 12.85 -7.21 -2.14
N PHE A 79 12.48 -7.50 -0.90
CA PHE A 79 11.38 -8.41 -0.55
C PHE A 79 10.07 -8.05 -1.27
N ILE A 80 9.78 -6.76 -1.41
CA ILE A 80 8.64 -6.24 -2.17
C ILE A 80 9.19 -5.50 -3.39
N GLN A 81 8.78 -5.91 -4.59
CA GLN A 81 9.27 -5.31 -5.85
C GLN A 81 8.60 -3.98 -6.18
N ASN A 82 7.37 -3.78 -5.69
CA ASN A 82 6.57 -2.60 -6.00
C ASN A 82 6.97 -1.43 -5.08
N GLU A 83 7.85 -0.54 -5.56
CA GLU A 83 8.30 0.64 -4.83
C GLU A 83 7.14 1.59 -4.47
N ASN A 84 6.16 1.77 -5.36
CA ASN A 84 4.99 2.60 -5.08
C ASN A 84 4.15 2.05 -3.92
N PHE A 85 4.08 0.72 -3.77
CA PHE A 85 3.47 0.09 -2.60
C PHE A 85 4.28 0.35 -1.33
N LEU A 86 5.62 0.22 -1.39
CA LEU A 86 6.50 0.53 -0.25
C LEU A 86 6.37 1.98 0.21
N GLU A 87 6.28 2.93 -0.71
CA GLU A 87 6.04 4.33 -0.37
C GLU A 87 4.68 4.56 0.28
N GLY A 88 3.62 3.91 -0.24
CA GLY A 88 2.29 3.94 0.35
C GLY A 88 2.30 3.38 1.77
N LEU A 89 2.88 2.19 1.94
CA LEU A 89 3.02 1.52 3.24
C LEU A 89 3.83 2.37 4.23
N LYS A 90 4.93 2.99 3.78
CA LYS A 90 5.73 3.91 4.61
C LYS A 90 4.91 5.11 5.06
N LYS A 91 4.15 5.74 4.16
CA LYS A 91 3.29 6.88 4.50
C LYS A 91 2.20 6.49 5.51
N GLU A 92 1.56 5.34 5.31
CA GLU A 92 0.57 4.81 6.23
C GLU A 92 1.19 4.52 7.61
N LEU A 93 2.32 3.81 7.67
CA LEU A 93 3.01 3.52 8.92
C LEU A 93 3.41 4.79 9.69
N LEU A 94 3.88 5.83 8.99
CA LEU A 94 4.25 7.11 9.60
C LEU A 94 3.05 7.92 10.11
N THR A 95 1.85 7.62 9.63
CA THR A 95 0.60 8.28 10.07
C THR A 95 0.06 7.65 11.35
N LEU A 96 0.56 6.48 11.74
CA LEU A 96 0.11 5.78 12.96
C LEU A 96 0.71 6.42 14.21
N ASP A 97 -0.01 6.27 15.32
CA ASP A 97 0.46 6.74 16.62
C ASP A 97 1.53 5.81 17.18
N PHE A 98 2.74 6.34 17.29
CA PHE A 98 3.90 5.65 17.82
C PHE A 98 4.03 5.89 19.32
N HIS A 99 3.92 4.82 20.09
CA HIS A 99 4.09 4.87 21.54
C HIS A 99 5.49 4.41 21.93
N GLU A 100 6.12 5.17 22.82
CA GLU A 100 7.41 4.79 23.38
C GLU A 100 7.25 3.58 24.29
N LYS A 101 8.00 2.53 24.01
CA LYS A 101 8.19 1.39 24.88
C LYS A 101 9.64 1.40 25.36
N CYS A 102 9.78 1.61 26.66
CA CYS A 102 11.07 1.59 27.35
C CYS A 102 11.00 0.55 28.45
N ASN A 103 11.93 -0.39 28.43
CA ASN A 103 12.21 -1.32 29.52
C ASN A 103 13.73 -1.47 29.64
N ASP A 104 14.19 -2.29 30.59
CA ASP A 104 15.63 -2.48 30.82
C ASP A 104 16.37 -3.10 29.61
N LEU A 105 15.64 -3.75 28.69
CA LEU A 105 16.19 -4.49 27.55
C LEU A 105 16.18 -3.67 26.25
N TYR A 106 15.25 -2.73 26.11
CA TYR A 106 15.03 -1.98 24.89
C TYR A 106 14.40 -0.61 25.12
N LYS A 107 14.64 0.29 24.17
CA LYS A 107 13.96 1.58 24.06
C LYS A 107 13.66 1.86 22.60
N PHE A 108 12.40 1.69 22.20
CA PHE A 108 11.96 1.96 20.84
C PHE A 108 10.50 2.44 20.81
N LYS A 109 10.06 2.94 19.66
CA LYS A 109 8.66 3.32 19.45
C LYS A 109 7.93 2.24 18.68
N GLN A 110 6.79 1.78 19.20
CA GLN A 110 5.95 0.77 18.56
C GLN A 110 4.59 1.39 18.20
N VAL A 111 4.06 1.01 17.04
CA VAL A 111 2.66 1.29 16.70
C VAL A 111 1.76 0.45 17.62
N LEU A 112 0.81 1.10 18.29
CA LEU A 112 -0.26 0.40 18.99
C LEU A 112 -1.37 0.10 17.97
N VAL A 113 -1.58 -1.19 17.66
CA VAL A 113 -2.68 -1.66 16.81
C VAL A 113 -3.80 -2.17 17.69
#